data_AF-A0A356K4F0-F1
#
_entry.id   AF-A0A356K4F0-F1
#
_cell.length_a   1.000
_cell.length_b   1.000
_cell.length_c   1.000
_cell.angle_alpha   90.00
_cell.angle_beta   90.00
_cell.angle_gamma   90.00
#
_symmetry.space_group_name_H-M   'P 1'
#
loop_
_entity.id
_entity.type
_entity.pdbx_description
1 polymer ?
#
loop_
_entity_poly.entity_id
_entity_poly.type
_entity_poly.pdbx_seq_one_letter_code
_entity_poly.pdbx_strand_id
1 'polypeptide(L)'
;MNPALPGLIAIFFYLLGSYSQVRNVINRTVASQSDLVRLLLPALIFHGLFVYAILVTESGMDLSFFNVAVLISLTINISVLLASIREPVHNLYLFVFLISILTVGSCLALNAFTASPSATPRSISPTLLLHIVVSVVAYSILTLAACQSVLVLTMERRIRNRAAIDVFHVLP
;
A
#
# COMPACT_ATOMS: atom_id res chain seq x y z
N MET A 1 -9.41 16.48 15.39
CA MET A 1 -10.12 15.17 15.33
C MET A 1 -9.19 14.11 15.93
N ASN A 2 -9.70 13.10 16.63
CA ASN A 2 -8.84 12.02 17.12
C ASN A 2 -8.36 11.16 15.93
N PRO A 3 -7.05 11.10 15.61
CA PRO A 3 -6.54 10.35 14.46
C PRO A 3 -6.76 8.83 14.61
N ALA A 4 -7.03 8.33 15.82
CA ALA A 4 -7.19 6.89 16.03
C ALA A 4 -8.36 6.28 15.25
N LEU A 5 -9.49 6.99 15.16
CA LEU A 5 -10.70 6.50 14.49
C LEU A 5 -10.50 6.23 12.99
N PRO A 6 -10.05 7.20 12.16
CA PRO A 6 -9.82 6.93 10.74
C PRO A 6 -8.74 5.86 10.52
N GLY A 7 -7.70 5.81 11.36
CA GLY A 7 -6.67 4.78 11.28
C GLY A 7 -7.21 3.36 11.52
N LEU A 8 -8.04 3.17 12.55
CA LEU A 8 -8.66 1.88 12.85
C LEU A 8 -9.63 1.43 11.75
N ILE A 9 -10.43 2.36 11.23
CA ILE A 9 -11.36 2.06 10.13
C ILE A 9 -10.57 1.65 8.87
N ALA A 10 -9.48 2.36 8.56
CA ALA A 10 -8.62 1.99 7.43
C ALA A 10 -8.04 0.57 7.60
N ILE A 11 -7.50 0.24 8.78
CA ILE A 11 -6.98 -1.10 9.08
C ILE A 11 -8.07 -2.17 8.92
N PHE A 12 -9.29 -1.90 9.41
CA PHE A 12 -10.40 -2.84 9.30
C PHE A 12 -10.71 -3.18 7.83
N PHE A 13 -10.81 -2.17 6.96
CA PHE A 13 -11.03 -2.42 5.54
C PHE A 13 -9.83 -3.10 4.85
N TYR A 14 -8.58 -2.76 5.21
CA TYR A 14 -7.40 -3.45 4.69
C TYR A 14 -7.35 -4.93 5.11
N LEU A 15 -7.75 -5.25 6.34
CA LEU A 15 -7.85 -6.63 6.82
C LEU A 15 -8.93 -7.39 6.06
N LEU A 16 -10.11 -6.78 5.84
CA LEU A 16 -11.19 -7.39 5.09
C LEU A 16 -10.79 -7.64 3.62
N GLY A 17 -10.09 -6.69 3.01
CA GLY A 17 -9.53 -6.81 1.66
C GLY A 17 -8.49 -7.92 1.57
N SER A 18 -7.55 -7.94 2.52
CA SER A 18 -6.51 -8.98 2.61
C SER A 18 -7.12 -10.37 2.81
N TYR A 19 -8.13 -10.51 3.67
CA TYR A 19 -8.84 -11.77 3.89
C TYR A 19 -9.54 -12.26 2.61
N SER A 20 -10.28 -11.38 1.93
CA SER A 20 -10.94 -11.71 0.66
C SER A 20 -9.92 -12.17 -0.40
N GLN A 21 -8.78 -11.49 -0.48
CA GLN A 21 -7.72 -11.82 -1.42
C GLN A 21 -7.04 -13.16 -1.11
N VAL A 22 -6.69 -13.42 0.15
CA VAL A 22 -6.13 -14.70 0.59
C VAL A 22 -7.09 -15.85 0.30
N ARG A 23 -8.39 -15.67 0.60
CA ARG A 23 -9.44 -16.64 0.29
C ARG A 23 -9.51 -16.93 -1.21
N ASN A 24 -9.44 -15.91 -2.06
CA ASN A 24 -9.47 -16.07 -3.51
C ASN A 24 -8.23 -16.82 -4.04
N VAL A 25 -7.05 -16.54 -3.48
CA VAL A 25 -5.81 -17.27 -3.82
C VAL A 25 -5.90 -18.74 -3.41
N ILE A 26 -6.39 -19.05 -2.20
CA ILE A 26 -6.56 -20.43 -1.70
C ILE A 26 -7.57 -21.20 -2.55
N ASN A 27 -8.71 -20.59 -2.86
CA ASN A 27 -9.78 -21.22 -3.64
C ASN A 27 -9.50 -21.25 -5.14
N ARG A 28 -8.36 -20.70 -5.60
CA ARG A 28 -8.01 -20.53 -7.03
C ARG A 28 -9.08 -19.79 -7.83
N THR A 29 -9.83 -18.93 -7.17
CA THR A 29 -10.85 -18.08 -7.79
C THR A 29 -10.24 -16.73 -8.10
N VAL A 30 -10.46 -16.23 -9.32
CA VAL A 30 -10.05 -14.87 -9.67
C VAL A 30 -10.95 -13.89 -8.92
N ALA A 31 -10.36 -13.06 -8.06
CA ALA A 31 -11.09 -12.00 -7.39
C ALA A 31 -11.71 -11.06 -8.43
N SER A 32 -12.99 -10.74 -8.31
CA SER A 32 -13.58 -9.73 -9.18
C SER A 32 -12.95 -8.37 -8.85
N GLN A 33 -12.51 -7.65 -9.89
CA GLN A 33 -11.92 -6.31 -9.72
C GLN A 33 -12.90 -5.37 -9.00
N SER A 34 -14.20 -5.52 -9.25
CA SER A 34 -15.27 -4.75 -8.62
C SER A 34 -15.33 -4.94 -7.10
N ASP A 35 -15.16 -6.17 -6.60
CA ASP A 35 -15.25 -6.41 -5.16
C ASP A 35 -14.04 -5.84 -4.42
N LEU A 36 -12.86 -5.97 -5.00
CA LEU A 36 -11.64 -5.38 -4.43
C LEU A 36 -11.72 -3.85 -4.38
N VAL A 37 -12.19 -3.21 -5.46
CA VAL A 37 -12.35 -1.75 -5.51
C VAL A 37 -13.36 -1.25 -4.47
N ARG A 38 -14.47 -1.99 -4.25
CA ARG A 38 -15.47 -1.65 -3.22
C ARG A 38 -14.91 -1.65 -1.81
N LEU A 39 -13.97 -2.53 -1.49
CA LEU A 39 -13.31 -2.55 -0.18
C LEU A 39 -12.16 -1.55 -0.10
N LEU A 40 -11.44 -1.33 -1.20
CA LEU A 40 -10.25 -0.48 -1.22
C LEU A 40 -10.56 1.02 -1.20
N LEU A 41 -11.62 1.45 -1.88
CA LEU A 41 -12.05 2.86 -1.88
C LEU A 41 -12.28 3.43 -0.47
N PRO A 42 -13.13 2.83 0.39
CA PRO A 42 -13.31 3.32 1.75
C PRO A 42 -12.02 3.22 2.56
N ALA A 43 -11.22 2.15 2.39
CA ALA A 43 -9.92 2.02 3.05
C ALA A 43 -9.01 3.22 2.76
N LEU A 44 -8.89 3.59 1.48
CA LEU A 44 -8.09 4.72 1.02
C LEU A 44 -8.60 6.07 1.53
N ILE A 45 -9.91 6.27 1.59
CA ILE A 45 -10.50 7.50 2.12
C ILE A 45 -10.13 7.66 3.61
N PHE A 46 -10.36 6.63 4.41
CA PHE A 46 -10.03 6.67 5.84
C PHE A 46 -8.53 6.73 6.09
N HIS A 47 -7.71 6.08 5.26
CA HIS A 47 -6.26 6.20 5.32
C HIS A 47 -5.79 7.62 4.98
N GLY A 48 -6.38 8.26 3.96
CA GLY A 48 -6.12 9.66 3.64
C GLY A 48 -6.50 10.61 4.77
N LEU A 49 -7.65 10.40 5.41
CA LEU A 49 -8.07 11.15 6.60
C LEU A 49 -7.11 10.93 7.78
N PHE A 50 -6.62 9.71 7.98
CA PHE A 50 -5.61 9.41 8.98
C PHE A 50 -4.31 10.16 8.73
N VAL A 51 -3.78 10.10 7.49
CA VAL A 51 -2.59 10.84 7.06
C VAL A 51 -2.76 12.34 7.31
N TYR A 52 -3.89 12.92 6.91
CA TYR A 52 -4.16 14.34 7.15
C TYR A 52 -4.12 14.68 8.64
N ALA A 53 -4.74 13.86 9.49
CA ALA A 53 -4.82 14.09 10.92
C ALA A 53 -3.48 13.94 11.67
N ILE A 54 -2.54 13.14 11.15
CA ILE A 54 -1.21 12.96 11.77
C ILE A 54 -0.14 13.90 11.17
N LEU A 55 -0.28 14.33 9.91
CA LEU A 55 0.68 15.25 9.27
C LEU A 55 0.40 16.72 9.61
N VAL A 56 -0.87 17.12 9.68
CA VAL A 56 -1.26 18.53 9.86
C VAL A 56 -1.54 18.80 11.33
N THR A 57 -0.67 19.57 11.96
CA THR A 57 -0.77 19.98 13.36
C THR A 57 -0.94 21.49 13.48
N GLU A 58 -1.40 21.98 14.63
CA GLU A 58 -1.56 23.43 14.86
C GLU A 58 -0.24 24.21 14.78
N SER A 59 0.88 23.57 15.10
CA SER A 59 2.22 24.16 15.11
C SER A 59 3.01 23.93 13.81
N GLY A 60 2.41 23.28 12.81
CA GLY A 60 3.04 23.01 11.51
C GLY A 60 2.84 21.58 11.03
N MET A 61 3.81 21.07 10.29
CA MET A 61 3.75 19.70 9.77
C MET A 61 4.65 18.74 10.56
N ASP A 62 4.10 17.60 10.95
CA ASP A 62 4.84 16.50 11.57
C ASP A 62 5.21 15.47 10.49
N LEU A 63 6.45 15.57 10.02
CA LEU A 63 7.09 14.62 9.09
C LEU A 63 7.98 13.61 9.82
N SER A 64 7.59 13.18 11.02
CA SER A 64 8.24 12.05 11.69
C SER A 64 8.29 10.82 10.78
N PHE A 65 9.28 9.95 11.03
CA PHE A 65 9.55 8.78 10.20
C PHE A 65 8.30 7.92 9.97
N PHE A 66 7.50 7.69 11.02
CA PHE A 66 6.28 6.89 10.93
C PHE A 66 5.17 7.60 10.14
N ASN A 67 4.99 8.92 10.30
CA ASN A 67 4.03 9.70 9.53
C ASN A 67 4.34 9.66 8.03
N VAL A 68 5.62 9.80 7.67
CA VAL A 68 6.08 9.69 6.29
C VAL A 68 5.91 8.25 5.76
N ALA A 69 6.17 7.23 6.58
CA ALA A 69 5.94 5.84 6.20
C ALA A 69 4.45 5.54 5.89
N VAL A 70 3.53 6.10 6.68
CA VAL A 70 2.08 6.03 6.43
C VAL A 70 1.70 6.78 5.13
N LEU A 71 2.29 7.96 4.88
CA LEU A 71 2.09 8.68 3.61
C LEU A 71 2.59 7.87 2.40
N ILE A 72 3.77 7.25 2.52
CA ILE A 72 4.32 6.37 1.48
C ILE A 72 3.37 5.19 1.23
N SER A 73 2.89 4.52 2.28
CA SER A 73 1.99 3.37 2.10
C SER A 73 0.67 3.78 1.44
N LEU A 74 0.08 4.91 1.81
CA LEU A 74 -1.08 5.49 1.10
C LEU A 74 -0.79 5.70 -0.39
N THR A 75 0.36 6.30 -0.70
CA THR A 75 0.78 6.61 -2.08
C THR A 75 0.99 5.35 -2.91
N ILE A 76 1.57 4.30 -2.33
CA ILE A 76 1.72 2.99 -2.98
C ILE A 76 0.33 2.40 -3.28
N ASN A 77 -0.63 2.43 -2.33
CA ASN A 77 -1.97 1.92 -2.59
C ASN A 77 -2.68 2.64 -3.74
N ILE A 78 -2.59 3.97 -3.78
CA ILE A 78 -3.18 4.77 -4.88
C ILE A 78 -2.53 4.40 -6.20
N SER A 79 -1.20 4.26 -6.21
CA SER A 79 -0.44 3.88 -7.41
C SER A 79 -0.81 2.47 -7.90
N VAL A 80 -0.98 1.50 -6.99
CA VAL A 80 -1.45 0.15 -7.36
C VAL A 80 -2.89 0.18 -7.85
N LEU A 81 -3.77 0.97 -7.22
CA LEU A 81 -5.15 1.15 -7.68
C LEU A 81 -5.18 1.66 -9.12
N LEU A 82 -4.42 2.71 -9.42
CA LEU A 82 -4.30 3.26 -10.77
C LEU A 82 -3.71 2.25 -11.76
N ALA A 83 -2.65 1.53 -11.37
CA ALA A 83 -2.06 0.49 -12.20
C ALA A 83 -3.04 -0.65 -12.50
N SER A 84 -3.90 -1.00 -11.53
CA SER A 84 -4.88 -2.07 -11.67
C SER A 84 -5.97 -1.81 -12.70
N ILE A 85 -6.17 -0.55 -13.09
CA ILE A 85 -7.11 -0.18 -14.15
C ILE A 85 -6.62 -0.67 -15.51
N ARG A 86 -5.29 -0.69 -15.73
CA ARG A 86 -4.69 -1.08 -17.01
C ARG A 86 -4.27 -2.55 -17.03
N GLU A 87 -3.71 -3.02 -15.93
CA GLU A 87 -3.11 -4.36 -15.84
C GLU A 87 -3.69 -5.12 -14.64
N PRO A 88 -3.91 -6.44 -14.72
CA PRO A 88 -4.45 -7.24 -13.62
C PRO A 88 -3.38 -7.49 -12.53
N VAL A 89 -2.95 -6.44 -11.84
CA VAL A 89 -1.89 -6.45 -10.81
C VAL A 89 -2.34 -7.01 -9.45
N HIS A 90 -3.35 -7.88 -9.47
CA HIS A 90 -4.06 -8.33 -8.27
C HIS A 90 -3.12 -8.82 -7.17
N ASN A 91 -2.10 -9.60 -7.50
CA ASN A 91 -1.16 -10.18 -6.54
C ASN A 91 -0.40 -9.16 -5.68
N LEU A 92 -0.25 -7.91 -6.14
CA LEU A 92 0.43 -6.86 -5.38
C LEU A 92 -0.41 -6.32 -4.23
N TYR A 93 -1.75 -6.40 -4.31
CA TYR A 93 -2.62 -5.86 -3.27
C TYR A 93 -2.39 -6.52 -1.91
N LEU A 94 -2.10 -7.81 -1.85
CA LEU A 94 -1.84 -8.51 -0.59
C LEU A 94 -0.64 -7.90 0.13
N PHE A 95 0.45 -7.66 -0.62
CA PHE A 95 1.67 -7.07 -0.08
C PHE A 95 1.44 -5.62 0.36
N VAL A 96 0.76 -4.83 -0.47
CA VAL A 96 0.52 -3.41 -0.19
C VAL A 96 -0.46 -3.21 0.99
N PHE A 97 -1.47 -4.07 1.13
CA PHE A 97 -2.38 -4.04 2.29
C PHE A 97 -1.63 -4.41 3.57
N LEU A 98 -0.75 -5.41 3.53
CA LEU A 98 0.07 -5.77 4.70
C LEU A 98 0.97 -4.60 5.13
N ILE A 99 1.63 -3.94 4.19
CA ILE A 99 2.43 -2.73 4.48
C ILE A 99 1.55 -1.64 5.11
N SER A 100 0.32 -1.46 4.63
CA SER A 100 -0.60 -0.44 5.14
C SER A 100 -1.03 -0.75 6.57
N ILE A 101 -1.38 -2.00 6.86
CA ILE A 101 -1.74 -2.45 8.21
C ILE A 101 -0.57 -2.27 9.17
N LEU A 102 0.65 -2.64 8.74
CA LEU A 102 1.85 -2.48 9.56
C LEU A 102 2.18 -1.01 9.81
N THR A 103 2.20 -0.17 8.78
CA THR A 103 2.55 1.26 8.92
C THR A 103 1.52 2.03 9.75
N VAL A 104 0.23 1.89 9.46
CA VAL A 104 -0.85 2.54 10.23
C VAL A 104 -0.89 1.98 11.66
N GLY A 105 -0.76 0.66 11.81
CA GLY A 105 -0.76 -0.01 13.12
C GLY A 105 0.43 0.40 14.00
N SER A 106 1.64 0.47 13.43
CA SER A 106 2.82 0.96 14.14
C SER A 106 2.68 2.43 14.54
N CYS A 107 2.15 3.29 13.67
CA CYS A 107 1.88 4.69 14.00
C CYS A 107 0.88 4.82 15.16
N LEU A 108 -0.23 4.07 15.11
CA LEU A 108 -1.22 4.02 16.20
C LEU A 108 -0.62 3.51 17.51
N ALA A 109 0.16 2.42 17.45
CA ALA A 109 0.80 1.84 18.62
C ALA A 109 1.77 2.84 19.26
N LEU A 110 2.59 3.53 18.48
CA LEU A 110 3.52 4.53 19.00
C LEU A 110 2.79 5.71 19.65
N ASN A 111 1.73 6.21 19.02
CA ASN A 111 0.92 7.28 19.61
C ASN A 111 0.25 6.85 20.93
N ALA A 112 -0.02 5.55 21.11
CA ALA A 112 -0.60 5.00 22.34
C ALA A 112 0.44 4.72 23.44
N PHE A 113 1.64 4.23 23.07
CA PHE A 113 2.66 3.77 24.02
C PHE A 113 3.73 4.81 24.36
N THR A 114 3.93 5.81 23.50
CA THR A 114 4.96 6.85 23.71
C THR A 114 4.32 8.21 23.86
N ALA A 115 4.52 8.84 25.02
CA ALA A 115 4.24 10.25 25.21
C ALA A 115 5.31 11.06 24.45
N SER A 116 5.11 11.22 23.15
CA SER A 116 5.91 12.04 22.22
C SER A 116 7.34 11.57 21.91
N PRO A 117 7.53 11.00 20.72
CA PRO A 117 8.68 11.24 19.88
C PRO A 117 8.19 11.88 18.56
N SER A 118 7.22 12.80 18.61
CA SER A 118 6.92 13.62 17.42
C SER A 118 8.16 14.46 17.12
N ALA A 119 8.60 14.40 15.86
CA ALA A 119 9.54 15.39 15.37
C ALA A 119 8.95 16.78 15.64
N THR A 120 9.79 17.73 16.02
CA THR A 120 9.32 19.10 16.30
C THR A 120 8.56 19.61 15.08
N PRO A 121 7.26 19.93 15.21
CA PRO A 121 6.46 20.39 14.08
C PRO A 121 7.14 21.60 13.47
N ARG A 122 7.37 21.55 12.16
CA ARG A 122 8.08 22.60 11.44
C ARG A 122 7.11 23.33 10.53
N SER A 123 7.25 24.65 10.48
CA SER A 123 6.61 25.45 9.44
C SER A 123 7.27 25.11 8.10
N ILE A 124 6.56 24.36 7.26
CA ILE A 124 7.02 23.95 5.93
C ILE A 124 6.29 24.80 4.89
N SER A 125 7.02 25.33 3.92
CA SER A 125 6.39 26.05 2.82
C SER A 125 5.55 25.08 1.96
N PRO A 126 4.38 25.51 1.45
CA PRO A 126 3.54 24.67 0.59
C PRO A 126 4.30 24.11 -0.62
N THR A 127 5.24 24.89 -1.17
CA THR A 127 6.10 24.47 -2.29
C THR A 127 6.99 23.28 -1.93
N LEU A 128 7.59 23.28 -0.73
CA LEU A 128 8.46 22.20 -0.28
C LEU A 128 7.65 20.94 0.03
N LEU A 129 6.46 21.10 0.62
CA LEU A 129 5.53 19.99 0.82
C LEU A 129 5.18 19.31 -0.51
N LEU A 130 4.82 20.10 -1.53
CA LEU A 130 4.50 19.57 -2.85
C LEU A 130 5.69 18.82 -3.45
N HIS A 131 6.91 19.34 -3.31
CA HIS A 131 8.13 18.67 -3.76
C HIS A 131 8.35 17.31 -3.08
N ILE A 132 8.13 17.23 -1.76
CA ILE A 132 8.22 15.97 -1.01
C ILE A 132 7.17 14.98 -1.50
N VAL A 133 5.91 15.40 -1.58
CA VAL A 133 4.81 14.52 -2.00
C VAL A 133 5.04 13.99 -3.41
N VAL A 134 5.42 14.87 -4.36
CA VAL A 134 5.74 14.47 -5.74
C VAL A 134 6.91 13.49 -5.77
N SER A 135 7.95 13.70 -4.98
CA SER A 135 9.10 12.78 -4.90
C SER A 135 8.68 11.41 -4.36
N VAL A 136 7.87 11.37 -3.29
CA VAL A 136 7.35 10.14 -2.70
C VAL A 136 6.47 9.37 -3.69
N VAL A 137 5.63 10.08 -4.45
CA VAL A 137 4.82 9.49 -5.53
C VAL A 137 5.72 8.89 -6.62
N ALA A 138 6.71 9.64 -7.09
CA ALA A 138 7.64 9.18 -8.12
C ALA A 138 8.40 7.91 -7.68
N TYR A 139 8.95 7.90 -6.46
CA TYR A 139 9.63 6.72 -5.93
C TYR A 139 8.69 5.53 -5.75
N SER A 140 7.45 5.76 -5.28
CA SER A 140 6.46 4.68 -5.13
C SER A 140 6.13 4.02 -6.46
N ILE A 141 5.92 4.81 -7.52
CA ILE A 141 5.68 4.30 -8.89
C ILE A 141 6.91 3.55 -9.40
N LEU A 142 8.12 4.08 -9.17
CA LEU A 142 9.37 3.43 -9.57
C LEU A 142 9.55 2.08 -8.85
N THR A 143 9.30 2.01 -7.54
CA THR A 143 9.36 0.76 -6.76
C THR A 143 8.32 -0.25 -7.24
N LEU A 144 7.11 0.20 -7.59
CA LEU A 144 6.08 -0.67 -8.16
C LEU A 144 6.49 -1.22 -9.52
N ALA A 145 7.04 -0.38 -10.40
CA ALA A 145 7.55 -0.81 -11.69
C ALA A 145 8.71 -1.81 -11.54
N ALA A 146 9.63 -1.57 -10.60
CA ALA A 146 10.70 -2.51 -10.30
C ALA A 146 10.16 -3.85 -9.78
N CYS A 147 9.18 -3.82 -8.86
CA CYS A 147 8.53 -5.03 -8.35
C CYS A 147 7.82 -5.81 -9.46
N GLN A 148 7.12 -5.11 -10.35
CA GLN A 148 6.49 -5.70 -11.53
C GLN A 148 7.50 -6.38 -12.45
N SER A 149 8.63 -5.74 -12.74
CA SER A 149 9.70 -6.33 -13.55
C SER A 149 10.25 -7.62 -12.94
N VAL A 150 10.42 -7.67 -11.61
CA VAL A 150 10.85 -8.87 -10.89
C VAL A 150 9.78 -9.98 -10.92
N LEU A 151 8.50 -9.62 -10.75
CA LEU A 151 7.40 -10.57 -10.85
C LEU A 151 7.30 -11.18 -12.26
N VAL A 152 7.36 -10.35 -13.30
CA VAL A 152 7.33 -10.79 -14.71
C VAL A 152 8.50 -11.71 -15.01
N LEU A 153 9.72 -11.36 -14.59
CA LEU A 153 10.91 -12.22 -14.75
C LEU A 153 10.71 -13.58 -14.06
N THR A 154 10.10 -13.58 -12.88
CA THR A 154 9.81 -14.83 -12.14
C THR A 154 8.77 -15.68 -12.88
N MET A 155 7.74 -15.06 -13.46
CA MET A 155 6.72 -15.74 -14.25
C MET A 155 7.30 -16.32 -15.54
N GLU A 156 8.12 -15.55 -16.26
CA GLU A 156 8.80 -16.00 -17.48
C GLU A 156 9.70 -17.21 -17.19
N ARG A 157 10.48 -17.17 -16.11
CA ARG A 157 11.30 -18.31 -15.65
C ARG A 157 10.45 -19.55 -15.34
N ARG A 158 9.29 -19.38 -14.67
CA ARG A 158 8.37 -20.49 -14.35
C ARG A 158 7.75 -21.11 -15.61
N ILE A 159 7.38 -20.29 -16.60
CA ILE A 159 6.82 -20.76 -17.87
C ILE A 159 7.88 -21.53 -18.67
N ARG A 160 9.08 -20.94 -18.83
CA ARG A 160 10.19 -21.58 -19.56
C ARG A 160 10.62 -22.90 -18.93
N ASN A 161 10.68 -22.99 -17.61
CA ASN A 161 11.03 -24.23 -16.92
C ASN A 161 9.94 -25.31 -17.06
N ARG A 162 8.66 -24.95 -17.07
CA ARG A 162 7.58 -25.90 -17.35
C ARG A 162 7.58 -26.36 -18.81
N ALA A 163 7.77 -25.44 -19.76
CA ALA A 163 7.88 -25.77 -21.18
C ALA A 163 9.07 -26.71 -21.45
N ALA A 164 10.20 -26.51 -20.75
CA ALA A 164 11.35 -27.40 -20.85
C ALA A 164 11.05 -28.82 -20.33
N ILE A 165 10.24 -28.98 -19.27
CA ILE A 165 9.83 -30.29 -18.73
C ILE A 165 8.83 -30.99 -19.66
N ASP A 166 7.91 -30.23 -20.28
CA ASP A 166 6.86 -30.78 -21.16
C ASP A 166 7.45 -31.33 -22.48
N VAL A 167 8.52 -30.72 -23.00
CA VAL A 167 9.22 -31.20 -24.21
C VAL A 167 9.85 -32.59 -24.01
N PHE A 168 10.27 -32.95 -22.79
CA PHE A 168 10.81 -34.28 -22.51
C PHE A 168 9.76 -35.39 -22.52
N HIS A 169 8.45 -35.06 -22.49
CA HIS A 169 7.37 -36.04 -22.66
C HIS A 169 6.97 -36.30 -24.12
N VAL A 170 7.51 -35.52 -25.08
CA VAL A 170 7.19 -35.61 -26.51
C VAL A 170 8.32 -36.24 -27.33
N LEU A 171 9.47 -36.54 -26.72
CA LEU A 171 10.55 -37.29 -27.36
C LEU A 171 10.48 -38.77 -26.91
N PRO A 172 10.54 -39.73 -27.84
CA PRO A 172 10.45 -41.17 -27.57
C PRO A 172 11.61 -41.69 -26.71
#